data_AF-A0A917BIS6-F1
#
_entry.id   AF-A0A917BIS6-F1
#
_cell.length_a   1.000
_cell.length_b   1.000
_cell.length_c   1.000
_cell.angle_alpha   90.00
_cell.angle_beta   90.00
_cell.angle_gamma   90.00
#
_symmetry.space_group_name_H-M   'P 1'
#
loop_
_entity.id
_entity.type
_entity.pdbx_description
1 polymer ?
#
loop_
_entity_poly.entity_id
_entity_poly.type
_entity_poly.pdbx_seq_one_letter_code
_entity_poly.pdbx_strand_id
1 'polypeptide(L)'
;MAAQPDATFAEYLEQVRAHRAELHESVSAVDAALVEEGDRADWLQRLRTAMVELAHDFRDHVELTERPGGLYDTVRSSANRLVPAVDRLADDHTALVEDIAVAIRRLEAMPRGDVLDEVLAQVRSELGGLVERLVRHRKRGGELVHEAFAVDLGGSG
;
A
#
# COMPACT_ATOMS: atom_id res chain seq x y z
N MET A 1 28.32 -2.13 25.84
CA MET A 1 27.38 -3.23 25.51
C MET A 1 26.28 -2.60 24.69
N ALA A 2 26.32 -2.75 23.35
CA ALA A 2 25.21 -2.32 22.51
C ALA A 2 23.99 -3.18 22.89
N ALA A 3 22.88 -2.55 23.23
CA ALA A 3 21.63 -3.26 23.46
C ALA A 3 21.27 -3.98 22.16
N GLN A 4 21.25 -5.31 22.17
CA GLN A 4 20.69 -6.05 21.05
C GLN A 4 19.24 -5.60 20.88
N PRO A 5 18.75 -5.36 19.65
CA PRO A 5 17.34 -5.11 19.44
C PRO A 5 16.56 -6.28 20.06
N ASP A 6 15.59 -5.95 20.91
CA ASP A 6 14.77 -6.92 21.63
C ASP A 6 14.17 -7.91 20.62
N ALA A 7 14.23 -9.22 20.85
CA ALA A 7 13.92 -10.24 19.84
C ALA A 7 12.52 -10.03 19.20
N THR A 8 11.58 -9.53 20.00
CA THR A 8 10.22 -9.12 19.61
C THR A 8 10.19 -8.03 18.54
N PHE A 9 11.14 -7.09 18.58
CA PHE A 9 11.22 -5.98 17.63
C PHE A 9 11.79 -6.45 16.28
N ALA A 10 12.77 -7.36 16.29
CA ALA A 10 13.29 -7.96 15.06
C ALA A 10 12.21 -8.78 14.34
N GLU A 11 11.43 -9.57 15.07
CA GLU A 11 10.28 -10.30 14.54
C GLU A 11 9.21 -9.36 13.96
N TYR A 12 8.94 -8.25 14.65
CA TYR A 12 8.02 -7.22 14.14
C TYR A 12 8.51 -6.59 12.83
N LEU A 13 9.79 -6.27 12.71
CA LEU A 13 10.35 -5.72 11.47
C LEU A 13 10.28 -6.71 10.31
N GLU A 14 10.47 -8.00 10.55
CA GLU A 14 10.29 -9.02 9.52
C GLU A 14 8.81 -9.16 9.11
N GLN A 15 7.86 -9.07 10.05
CA GLN A 15 6.43 -8.98 9.72
C GLN A 15 6.12 -7.76 8.84
N VAL A 16 6.68 -6.59 9.17
CA VAL A 16 6.53 -5.37 8.36
C VAL A 16 7.12 -5.55 6.96
N ARG A 17 8.24 -6.27 6.81
CA ARG A 17 8.84 -6.55 5.49
C ARG A 17 7.98 -7.50 4.66
N ALA A 18 7.49 -8.58 5.27
CA ALA A 18 6.60 -9.55 4.62
C ALA A 18 5.32 -8.85 4.12
N HIS A 19 4.66 -8.08 4.98
CA HIS A 19 3.42 -7.37 4.62
C HIS A 19 3.63 -6.35 3.49
N ARG A 20 4.81 -5.70 3.47
CA ARG A 20 5.16 -4.77 2.37
C ARG A 20 5.41 -5.48 1.05
N ALA A 21 5.88 -6.73 1.09
CA ALA A 21 6.00 -7.57 -0.10
C ALA A 21 4.61 -7.97 -0.61
N GLU A 22 3.71 -8.40 0.27
CA GLU A 22 2.31 -8.71 -0.07
C GLU A 22 1.59 -7.51 -0.71
N LEU A 23 1.66 -6.33 -0.10
CA LEU A 23 1.10 -5.11 -0.72
C LEU A 23 1.75 -4.78 -2.07
N HIS A 24 3.05 -5.06 -2.24
CA HIS A 24 3.70 -4.87 -3.53
C HIS A 24 3.13 -5.82 -4.59
N GLU A 25 2.91 -7.08 -4.24
CA GLU A 25 2.33 -8.09 -5.13
C GLU A 25 0.93 -7.67 -5.58
N SER A 26 0.06 -7.25 -4.65
CA SER A 26 -1.32 -6.87 -4.99
C SER A 26 -1.41 -5.60 -5.82
N VAL A 27 -0.53 -4.61 -5.57
CA VAL A 27 -0.41 -3.43 -6.46
C VAL A 27 0.07 -3.85 -7.86
N SER A 28 1.00 -4.80 -7.95
CA SER A 28 1.50 -5.30 -9.24
C SER A 28 0.45 -6.12 -9.97
N ALA A 29 -0.41 -6.84 -9.26
CA ALA A 29 -1.52 -7.59 -9.84
C ALA A 29 -2.55 -6.65 -10.48
N VAL A 30 -2.88 -5.52 -9.84
CA VAL A 30 -3.73 -4.49 -10.44
C VAL A 30 -3.07 -3.88 -11.67
N ASP A 31 -1.79 -3.51 -11.59
CA ASP A 31 -1.05 -2.94 -12.73
C ASP A 31 -1.01 -3.91 -13.93
N ALA A 32 -0.75 -5.20 -13.68
CA ALA A 32 -0.79 -6.24 -14.70
C ALA A 32 -2.20 -6.36 -15.32
N ALA A 33 -3.25 -6.41 -14.50
CA ALA A 33 -4.63 -6.46 -14.98
C ALA A 33 -4.99 -5.23 -15.83
N LEU A 34 -4.43 -4.05 -15.54
CA LEU A 34 -4.67 -2.83 -16.30
C LEU A 34 -4.07 -2.83 -17.70
N VAL A 35 -3.06 -3.66 -17.98
CA VAL A 35 -2.42 -3.76 -19.30
C VAL A 35 -2.84 -5.00 -20.08
N GLU A 36 -3.61 -5.90 -19.47
CA GLU A 36 -4.12 -7.08 -20.18
C GLU A 36 -5.00 -6.70 -21.38
N GLU A 37 -4.79 -7.45 -22.46
CA GLU A 37 -5.61 -7.44 -23.67
C GLU A 37 -6.41 -8.74 -23.74
N GLY A 38 -7.67 -8.68 -24.18
CA GLY A 38 -8.52 -9.87 -24.26
C GLY A 38 -10.01 -9.55 -24.21
N ASP A 39 -10.80 -10.55 -23.84
CA ASP A 39 -12.24 -10.40 -23.66
C ASP A 39 -12.54 -9.36 -22.56
N ARG A 40 -13.50 -8.47 -22.84
CA ARG A 40 -13.82 -7.32 -21.97
C ARG A 40 -14.45 -7.75 -20.65
N ALA A 41 -15.30 -8.78 -20.67
CA ALA A 41 -15.98 -9.26 -19.49
C ALA A 41 -14.99 -9.96 -18.55
N ASP A 42 -14.10 -10.77 -19.12
CA ASP A 42 -13.01 -11.41 -18.38
C ASP A 42 -12.05 -10.37 -17.79
N TRP A 43 -11.65 -9.37 -18.58
CA TRP A 43 -10.77 -8.29 -18.13
C TRP A 43 -11.38 -7.52 -16.95
N LEU A 44 -12.65 -7.12 -17.04
CA LEU A 44 -13.36 -6.45 -15.94
C LEU A 44 -13.46 -7.33 -14.70
N GLN A 45 -13.66 -8.64 -14.87
CA GLN A 45 -13.73 -9.56 -13.73
C GLN A 45 -12.38 -9.70 -13.03
N ARG A 46 -11.28 -9.84 -13.78
CA ARG A 46 -9.92 -9.88 -13.20
C ARG A 46 -9.58 -8.61 -12.47
N LEU A 47 -9.89 -7.46 -13.05
CA LEU A 47 -9.66 -6.16 -12.44
C LEU A 47 -10.45 -5.98 -11.14
N ARG A 48 -11.71 -6.44 -11.09
CA ARG A 48 -12.50 -6.45 -9.85
C ARG A 48 -11.84 -7.32 -8.77
N THR A 49 -11.44 -8.54 -9.12
CA THR A 49 -10.77 -9.45 -8.18
C THR A 49 -9.49 -8.83 -7.62
N ALA A 50 -8.61 -8.34 -8.50
CA ALA A 50 -7.34 -7.72 -8.08
C ALA A 50 -7.55 -6.49 -7.19
N MET A 51 -8.58 -5.67 -7.48
CA MET A 51 -8.91 -4.51 -6.64
C MET A 51 -9.44 -4.90 -5.25
N VAL A 52 -10.23 -5.98 -5.15
CA VAL A 52 -10.72 -6.49 -3.86
C VAL A 52 -9.56 -7.04 -3.02
N GLU A 53 -8.64 -7.79 -3.64
CA GLU A 53 -7.41 -8.27 -2.99
C GLU A 53 -6.54 -7.09 -2.52
N LEU A 54 -6.29 -6.11 -3.39
CA LEU A 54 -5.59 -4.87 -3.01
C LEU A 54 -6.24 -4.16 -1.81
N ALA A 55 -7.58 -4.09 -1.76
CA ALA A 55 -8.29 -3.47 -0.64
C ALA A 55 -8.16 -4.25 0.66
N HIS A 56 -8.04 -5.57 0.59
CA HIS A 56 -7.74 -6.40 1.76
C HIS A 56 -6.33 -6.10 2.26
N ASP A 57 -5.33 -6.25 1.40
CA ASP A 57 -3.92 -6.16 1.82
C ASP A 57 -3.51 -4.76 2.21
N PHE A 58 -4.15 -3.74 1.62
CA PHE A 58 -3.95 -2.35 2.03
C PHE A 58 -4.55 -2.06 3.40
N ARG A 59 -5.69 -2.66 3.78
CA ARG A 59 -6.23 -2.50 5.14
C ARG A 59 -5.31 -3.15 6.18
N ASP A 60 -4.84 -4.36 5.89
CA ASP A 60 -3.89 -5.05 6.76
C ASP A 60 -2.58 -4.26 6.88
N HIS A 61 -2.16 -3.57 5.80
CA HIS A 61 -0.98 -2.71 5.80
C HIS A 61 -1.15 -1.51 6.74
N VAL A 62 -2.30 -0.84 6.65
CA VAL A 62 -2.65 0.28 7.55
C VAL A 62 -2.70 -0.21 8.99
N GLU A 63 -3.37 -1.34 9.26
CA GLU A 63 -3.44 -1.89 10.61
C GLU A 63 -2.05 -2.22 11.18
N LEU A 64 -1.20 -2.90 10.42
CA LEU A 64 0.14 -3.28 10.88
C LEU A 64 1.04 -2.07 11.19
N THR A 65 0.90 -0.99 10.42
CA THR A 65 1.74 0.21 10.52
C THR A 65 1.24 1.18 11.59
N GLU A 66 -0.08 1.31 11.74
CA GLU A 66 -0.72 2.30 12.62
C GLU A 66 -1.26 1.75 13.94
N ARG A 67 -1.32 0.42 14.13
CA ARG A 67 -1.76 -0.16 15.40
C ARG A 67 -0.96 0.39 16.58
N PRO A 68 -1.55 0.45 17.79
CA PRO A 68 -0.82 0.85 18.98
C PRO A 68 0.47 0.03 19.17
N GLY A 69 1.59 0.73 19.38
CA GLY A 69 2.92 0.11 19.46
C GLY A 69 3.47 -0.41 18.12
N GLY A 70 2.82 -0.07 17.01
CA GLY A 70 3.27 -0.37 15.66
C GLY A 70 4.41 0.55 15.19
N LEU A 71 4.61 0.55 13.88
CA LEU A 71 5.74 1.20 13.22
C LEU A 71 5.72 2.69 13.45
N TYR A 72 4.55 3.33 13.27
CA TYR A 72 4.42 4.77 13.38
C TYR A 72 4.59 5.24 14.84
N ASP A 73 4.04 4.50 15.81
CA ASP A 73 4.27 4.78 17.23
C ASP A 73 5.75 4.64 17.60
N THR A 74 6.41 3.59 17.10
CA THR A 74 7.85 3.38 17.32
C THR A 74 8.64 4.56 16.78
N VAL A 75 8.41 4.98 15.53
CA VAL A 75 9.09 6.12 14.92
C VAL A 75 8.82 7.43 15.67
N ARG A 76 7.57 7.66 16.11
CA ARG A 76 7.21 8.83 16.91
C ARG A 76 7.96 8.86 18.25
N SER A 77 8.19 7.70 18.87
CA SER A 77 8.93 7.60 20.14
C SER A 77 10.46 7.71 20.01
N SER A 78 11.04 7.21 18.91
CA SER A 78 12.51 7.08 18.76
C SER A 78 13.13 8.10 17.81
N ALA A 79 12.36 8.67 16.88
CA ALA A 79 12.87 9.51 15.80
C ALA A 79 11.95 10.72 15.53
N ASN A 80 11.86 11.64 16.50
CA ASN A 80 10.98 12.82 16.43
C ASN A 80 11.12 13.66 15.13
N ARG A 81 12.31 13.70 14.51
CA ARG A 81 12.54 14.38 13.22
C ARG A 81 11.70 13.83 12.06
N LEU A 82 11.24 12.58 12.16
CA LEU A 82 10.48 11.87 11.14
C LEU A 82 8.96 11.93 11.35
N VAL A 83 8.49 12.56 12.43
CA VAL A 83 7.05 12.72 12.71
C VAL A 83 6.29 13.33 11.53
N PRO A 84 6.77 14.40 10.86
CA PRO A 84 6.07 14.95 9.70
C PRO A 84 5.94 13.97 8.53
N ALA A 85 6.88 13.04 8.38
CA ALA A 85 6.83 12.00 7.35
C ALA A 85 5.80 10.92 7.71
N VAL A 86 5.72 10.54 8.99
CA VAL A 86 4.69 9.63 9.51
C VAL A 86 3.30 10.20 9.30
N ASP A 87 3.07 11.46 9.69
CA ASP A 87 1.75 12.08 9.58
C ASP A 87 1.30 12.17 8.12
N ARG A 88 2.23 12.50 7.20
CA ARG A 88 1.93 12.48 5.76
C ARG A 88 1.54 11.09 5.25
N LEU A 89 2.18 10.03 5.74
CA LEU A 89 1.86 8.67 5.31
C LEU A 89 0.51 8.20 5.87
N ALA A 90 0.15 8.60 7.09
CA ALA A 90 -1.17 8.35 7.67
C ALA A 90 -2.29 9.11 6.91
N ASP A 91 -2.02 10.34 6.49
CA ASP A 91 -2.92 11.10 5.61
C ASP A 91 -3.07 10.39 4.25
N ASP A 92 -1.96 9.92 3.66
CA ASP A 92 -1.97 9.13 2.43
C ASP A 92 -2.80 7.84 2.62
N HIS A 93 -2.70 7.13 3.75
CA HIS A 93 -3.51 5.94 4.04
C HIS A 93 -5.00 6.24 4.00
N THR A 94 -5.44 7.30 4.70
CA THR A 94 -6.84 7.70 4.75
C THR A 94 -7.39 7.98 3.34
N ALA A 95 -6.63 8.73 2.54
CA ALA A 95 -7.01 9.06 1.17
C ALA A 95 -7.05 7.81 0.28
N LEU A 96 -6.05 6.94 0.37
CA LEU A 96 -5.93 5.74 -0.45
C LEU A 96 -7.01 4.70 -0.12
N VAL A 97 -7.38 4.54 1.16
CA VAL A 97 -8.50 3.66 1.56
C VAL A 97 -9.79 4.11 0.87
N GLU A 98 -10.10 5.41 0.90
CA GLU A 98 -11.30 5.93 0.24
C GLU A 98 -11.22 5.79 -1.29
N ASP A 99 -10.08 6.13 -1.90
CA ASP A 99 -9.88 6.01 -3.35
C ASP A 99 -10.08 4.57 -3.83
N ILE A 100 -9.52 3.58 -3.11
CA ILE A 100 -9.69 2.16 -3.41
C ILE A 100 -11.17 1.77 -3.28
N ALA A 101 -11.85 2.20 -2.22
CA ALA A 101 -13.26 1.89 -2.01
C ALA A 101 -14.16 2.50 -3.10
N VAL A 102 -13.88 3.75 -3.53
CA VAL A 102 -14.56 4.41 -4.65
C VAL A 102 -14.34 3.63 -5.95
N ALA A 103 -13.10 3.22 -6.23
CA ALA A 103 -12.75 2.45 -7.40
C ALA A 103 -13.51 1.11 -7.47
N ILE A 104 -13.56 0.37 -6.36
CA ILE A 104 -14.32 -0.90 -6.27
C ILE A 104 -15.80 -0.66 -6.54
N ARG A 105 -16.43 0.30 -5.84
CA ARG A 105 -17.86 0.60 -6.05
C ARG A 105 -18.17 0.96 -7.50
N ARG A 106 -17.28 1.70 -8.16
CA ARG A 106 -17.42 2.04 -9.57
C ARG A 106 -17.35 0.80 -10.46
N LEU A 107 -16.36 -0.07 -10.26
CA LEU A 107 -16.22 -1.32 -11.01
C LEU A 107 -17.43 -2.24 -10.80
N GLU A 108 -17.96 -2.34 -9.59
CA GLU A 108 -19.16 -3.13 -9.25
C GLU A 108 -20.42 -2.59 -9.93
N ALA A 109 -20.54 -1.27 -10.06
CA ALA A 109 -21.67 -0.62 -10.73
C ALA A 109 -21.64 -0.79 -12.26
N MET A 110 -20.51 -1.20 -12.86
CA MET A 110 -20.41 -1.39 -14.30
C MET A 110 -21.22 -2.62 -14.76
N PRO A 111 -21.93 -2.54 -15.90
CA PRO A 111 -22.62 -3.68 -16.49
C PRO A 111 -21.67 -4.86 -16.70
N ARG A 112 -22.21 -6.09 -16.60
CA ARG A 112 -21.49 -7.33 -16.95
C ARG A 112 -21.50 -7.63 -18.46
N GLY A 113 -22.28 -6.87 -19.24
CA GLY A 113 -22.37 -7.00 -20.69
C GLY A 113 -21.53 -5.95 -21.42
N ASP A 114 -22.00 -5.48 -22.56
CA ASP A 114 -21.27 -4.53 -23.39
C ASP A 114 -21.03 -3.20 -22.67
N VAL A 115 -19.75 -2.88 -22.47
CA VAL A 115 -19.29 -1.59 -21.98
C VAL A 115 -18.56 -0.85 -23.09
N LEU A 116 -18.88 0.43 -23.25
CA LEU A 116 -18.26 1.31 -24.24
C LEU A 116 -16.76 1.44 -24.01
N ASP A 117 -15.98 1.48 -25.10
CA ASP A 117 -14.52 1.58 -25.04
C ASP A 117 -14.02 2.81 -24.30
N GLU A 118 -14.72 3.94 -24.46
CA GLU A 118 -14.41 5.19 -23.77
C GLU A 118 -14.51 5.04 -22.24
N VAL A 119 -15.49 4.27 -21.76
CA VAL A 119 -15.66 3.99 -20.32
C VAL A 119 -14.52 3.10 -19.83
N LEU A 120 -14.10 2.11 -20.62
CA LEU A 120 -12.98 1.23 -20.25
C LEU A 120 -11.65 1.98 -20.24
N ALA A 121 -11.42 2.86 -21.21
CA ALA A 121 -10.24 3.72 -21.26
C ALA A 121 -10.19 4.67 -20.05
N GLN A 122 -11.34 5.22 -19.65
CA GLN A 122 -11.43 6.06 -18.47
C GLN A 122 -11.10 5.28 -17.19
N VAL A 123 -11.63 4.05 -17.05
CA VAL A 123 -11.30 3.17 -15.91
C VAL A 123 -9.80 2.87 -15.86
N ARG A 124 -9.18 2.56 -17.01
CA ARG A 124 -7.73 2.32 -17.07
C ARG A 124 -6.93 3.54 -16.63
N SER A 125 -7.28 4.72 -17.10
CA SER A 125 -6.60 5.96 -16.73
C SER A 125 -6.70 6.27 -15.24
N GLU A 126 -7.90 6.15 -14.67
CA GLU A 126 -8.13 6.44 -13.25
C GLU A 126 -7.40 5.45 -12.33
N LEU A 127 -7.50 4.16 -12.62
CA LEU A 127 -6.84 3.12 -11.82
C LEU A 127 -5.32 3.14 -12.01
N GLY A 128 -4.81 3.48 -13.19
CA GLY A 128 -3.39 3.74 -13.39
C GLY A 128 -2.89 4.87 -12.48
N GLY A 129 -3.66 5.96 -12.38
CA GLY A 129 -3.36 7.05 -11.45
C GLY A 129 -3.38 6.62 -9.97
N LEU A 130 -4.29 5.72 -9.59
CA LEU A 130 -4.32 5.13 -8.24
C LEU A 130 -3.10 4.24 -7.97
N VAL A 131 -2.74 3.36 -8.91
CA VAL A 131 -1.54 2.50 -8.82
C VAL A 131 -0.29 3.36 -8.64
N GLU A 132 -0.14 4.44 -9.40
CA GLU A 132 0.99 5.34 -9.22
C GLU A 132 1.04 5.98 -7.82
N ARG A 133 -0.10 6.38 -7.26
CA ARG A 133 -0.16 6.93 -5.89
C ARG A 133 0.26 5.86 -4.87
N LEU A 134 -0.20 4.61 -5.02
CA LEU A 134 0.17 3.49 -4.16
C LEU A 134 1.68 3.18 -4.24
N VAL A 135 2.26 3.15 -5.43
CA VAL A 135 3.70 2.96 -5.63
C VAL A 135 4.51 4.07 -4.95
N ARG A 136 4.10 5.34 -5.11
CA ARG A 136 4.76 6.48 -4.44
C ARG A 136 4.64 6.40 -2.92
N HIS A 137 3.47 6.05 -2.41
CA HIS A 137 3.25 5.84 -0.98
C HIS A 137 4.18 4.74 -0.42
N ARG A 138 4.23 3.57 -1.08
CA ARG A 138 5.11 2.45 -0.67
C ARG A 138 6.59 2.84 -0.67
N LYS A 139 7.02 3.62 -1.66
CA LYS A 139 8.39 4.14 -1.74
C LYS A 139 8.71 5.01 -0.52
N ARG A 140 7.85 5.98 -0.20
CA ARG A 140 7.99 6.86 0.98
C ARG A 140 8.00 6.07 2.29
N GLY A 141 7.14 5.05 2.43
CA GLY A 141 7.16 4.15 3.59
C GLY A 141 8.48 3.38 3.71
N GLY A 142 9.10 3.01 2.59
CA GLY A 142 10.44 2.42 2.57
C GLY A 142 11.55 3.37 3.01
N GLU A 143 11.49 4.61 2.53
CA GLU A 143 12.40 5.68 2.95
C GLU A 143 12.29 5.93 4.46
N LEU A 144 11.07 5.97 5.01
CA LEU A 144 10.82 6.09 6.45
C LEU A 144 11.50 4.97 7.25
N VAL A 145 11.26 3.70 6.87
CA VAL A 145 11.85 2.55 7.57
C VAL A 145 13.38 2.59 7.50
N HIS A 146 13.94 2.96 6.35
CA HIS A 146 15.39 3.11 6.20
C HIS A 146 15.93 4.23 7.10
N GLU A 147 15.34 5.42 7.07
CA GLU A 147 15.79 6.56 7.88
C GLU A 147 15.61 6.35 9.39
N ALA A 148 14.56 5.63 9.79
CA ALA A 148 14.29 5.34 11.20
C ALA A 148 15.27 4.31 11.77
N PHE A 149 15.55 3.22 11.05
CA PHE A 149 16.25 2.06 11.62
C PHE A 149 17.64 1.79 11.03
N ALA A 150 17.96 2.26 9.83
CA ALA A 150 19.34 2.16 9.33
C ALA A 150 20.26 3.19 10.02
N VAL A 151 19.72 4.33 10.45
CA VAL A 151 20.47 5.35 11.22
C VAL A 151 20.75 4.88 12.64
N ASP A 152 19.83 4.13 13.26
CA ASP A 152 19.98 3.62 14.63
C ASP A 152 21.03 2.48 14.70
N LEU A 153 21.17 1.70 13.62
CA LEU A 153 22.22 0.67 13.47
C LEU A 153 23.63 1.26 13.23
N GLY A 154 23.75 2.56 12.90
CA GLY A 154 25.03 3.25 12.69
C GLY A 154 25.58 3.96 13.94
N GLY A 155 24.84 3.96 15.05
CA GLY A 155 25.17 4.67 16.28
C GLY A 155 25.68 3.75 17.38
N SER A 156 26.87 3.19 17.23
CA SER A 156 27.58 2.53 18.33
C SER A 156 29.09 2.73 18.20
N GLY A 157 29.58 3.85 18.75
CA GLY A 157 30.99 4.05 19.13
C GLY A 157 31.95 4.40 18.00
#